data_AF-A0A1C6GH29-F1
#
_entry.id   AF-A0A1C6GH29-F1
#
_cell.length_a   1.000
_cell.length_b   1.000
_cell.length_c   1.000
_cell.angle_alpha   90.00
_cell.angle_beta   90.00
_cell.angle_gamma   90.00
#
_symmetry.space_group_name_H-M   'P 1'
#
loop_
_entity.id
_entity.type
_entity.pdbx_description
1 polymer ?
#
loop_
_entity_poly.entity_id
_entity_poly.type
_entity_poly.pdbx_seq_one_letter_code
_entity_poly.pdbx_strand_id
1 'polypeptide(L)'
;MTHRIFYGIDFKLTDSDKKMFSREGYECKDLLQGRAGLPVVVSQKQDKNFPIWKVQYGFSCLVFPTYEDAMDFCRDRFTRLDGKAV
;
A
#
# COMPACT_ATOMS: atom_id res chain seq x y z
N MET A 1 -16.26 -5.33 -9.77
CA MET A 1 -14.91 -5.75 -9.31
C MET A 1 -14.08 -6.08 -10.53
N THR A 2 -12.98 -5.37 -10.76
CA THR A 2 -12.06 -5.66 -11.86
C THR A 2 -10.95 -6.55 -11.30
N HIS A 3 -11.02 -7.85 -11.60
CA HIS A 3 -9.99 -8.80 -11.17
C HIS A 3 -8.90 -8.85 -12.23
N ARG A 4 -7.71 -8.30 -11.92
CA ARG A 4 -6.53 -8.48 -12.78
C ARG A 4 -5.77 -9.69 -12.27
N ILE A 5 -5.96 -10.82 -12.94
CA ILE A 5 -5.26 -12.07 -12.62
C ILE A 5 -3.98 -12.12 -13.44
N PHE A 6 -2.84 -12.29 -12.78
CA PHE A 6 -1.54 -12.47 -13.41
C PHE A 6 -1.16 -13.95 -13.37
N TYR A 7 -0.81 -14.53 -14.53
CA TYR A 7 -0.48 -15.95 -14.67
C TYR A 7 1.02 -16.20 -14.86
N GLY A 8 1.88 -15.25 -14.51
CA GLY A 8 3.34 -15.37 -14.61
C GLY A 8 4.02 -15.62 -13.26
N ILE A 9 5.31 -15.98 -13.33
CA ILE A 9 6.14 -16.31 -12.15
C ILE A 9 6.64 -15.04 -11.43
N ASP A 10 6.89 -13.97 -12.19
CA ASP A 10 7.40 -12.69 -11.68
C ASP A 10 6.33 -11.58 -11.78
N PHE A 11 5.45 -11.50 -10.79
CA PHE A 11 4.53 -10.37 -10.68
C PHE A 11 5.27 -9.14 -10.15
N LYS A 12 5.30 -8.07 -10.94
CA LYS A 12 5.88 -6.78 -10.54
C LYS A 12 4.79 -5.72 -10.43
N LEU A 13 4.67 -5.14 -9.24
CA LEU A 13 3.80 -4.01 -8.99
C LEU A 13 4.40 -2.74 -9.59
N THR A 14 3.53 -1.89 -10.12
CA THR A 14 3.89 -0.57 -10.65
C THR A 14 3.02 0.50 -10.03
N ASP A 15 3.43 1.77 -10.13
CA ASP A 15 2.60 2.89 -9.67
C ASP A 15 1.22 2.93 -10.33
N SER A 16 1.09 2.44 -11.57
CA SER A 16 -0.19 2.32 -12.28
C SER A 16 -1.18 1.43 -11.54
N ASP A 17 -0.71 0.46 -10.76
CA ASP A 17 -1.54 -0.47 -10.00
C ASP A 17 -2.12 0.16 -8.73
N LYS A 18 -1.66 1.35 -8.28
CA LYS A 18 -2.22 2.07 -7.12
C LYS A 18 -3.74 2.22 -7.20
N LYS A 19 -4.25 2.50 -8.40
CA LYS A 19 -5.71 2.63 -8.65
C LYS A 19 -6.49 1.37 -8.31
N MET A 20 -5.89 0.19 -8.40
CA MET A 20 -6.53 -1.09 -8.05
C MET A 20 -6.65 -1.27 -6.53
N PHE A 21 -5.84 -0.57 -5.75
CA PHE A 21 -5.84 -0.63 -4.28
C PHE A 21 -6.62 0.51 -3.63
N SER A 22 -7.04 1.53 -4.39
CA SER A 22 -7.97 2.56 -3.94
C SER A 22 -9.40 2.01 -3.88
N ARG A 23 -9.96 1.86 -2.68
CA ARG A 23 -11.28 1.27 -2.43
C ARG A 23 -11.90 1.77 -1.14
N GLU A 24 -13.23 1.65 -1.02
CA GLU A 24 -13.99 1.90 0.22
C GLU A 24 -13.73 3.28 0.84
N GLY A 25 -13.58 4.31 0.01
CA GLY A 25 -13.29 5.67 0.47
C GLY A 25 -11.84 5.91 0.90
N TYR A 26 -10.93 4.97 0.61
CA TYR A 26 -9.49 5.14 0.75
C TYR A 26 -8.81 5.28 -0.61
N GLU A 27 -7.89 6.23 -0.71
CA GLU A 27 -7.01 6.41 -1.86
C GLU A 27 -5.62 5.84 -1.56
N CYS A 28 -5.14 4.91 -2.39
CA CYS A 28 -3.78 4.39 -2.30
C CYS A 28 -2.78 5.47 -2.73
N LYS A 29 -1.95 5.93 -1.79
CA LYS A 29 -0.92 6.96 -2.02
C LYS A 29 0.43 6.33 -2.34
N ASP A 30 0.79 5.29 -1.58
CA ASP A 30 2.01 4.53 -1.77
C ASP A 30 1.72 3.03 -1.86
N LEU A 31 2.46 2.40 -2.77
CA LEU A 31 2.47 0.95 -2.92
C LEU A 31 3.89 0.49 -2.69
N LEU A 32 4.06 -0.34 -1.66
CA LEU A 32 5.33 -0.87 -1.19
C LEU A 32 5.32 -2.39 -1.37
N GLN A 33 6.47 -3.02 -1.12
CA GLN A 33 6.65 -4.45 -1.19
C GLN A 33 7.18 -4.99 0.14
N GLY A 34 6.54 -6.06 0.60
CA GLY A 34 7.04 -6.89 1.67
C GLY A 34 7.96 -8.00 1.16
N ARG A 35 8.27 -8.92 2.06
CA ARG A 35 9.04 -10.12 1.72
C ARG A 35 8.34 -10.89 0.61
N ALA A 36 9.13 -11.48 -0.29
CA ALA A 36 8.65 -12.19 -1.48
C ALA A 36 7.80 -11.35 -2.45
N GLY A 37 7.91 -10.02 -2.41
CA GLY A 37 7.24 -9.11 -3.37
C GLY A 37 5.76 -8.86 -3.09
N LEU A 38 5.26 -9.27 -1.91
CA LEU A 38 3.86 -9.10 -1.54
C LEU A 38 3.49 -7.60 -1.43
N PRO A 39 2.30 -7.19 -1.92
CA PRO A 39 1.87 -5.79 -1.86
C PRO A 39 1.69 -5.32 -0.42
N VAL A 40 2.18 -4.11 -0.15
CA VAL A 40 1.89 -3.33 1.05
C VAL A 40 1.29 -2.01 0.62
N VAL A 41 0.07 -1.74 1.05
CA VAL A 41 -0.73 -0.60 0.60
C VAL A 41 -0.75 0.45 1.69
N VAL A 42 -0.29 1.66 1.39
CA VAL A 42 -0.45 2.84 2.25
C VAL A 42 -1.51 3.73 1.62
N SER A 43 -2.64 3.87 2.31
CA SER A 43 -3.82 4.55 1.80
C SER A 43 -4.34 5.60 2.77
N GLN A 44 -4.93 6.66 2.23
CA GLN A 44 -5.51 7.76 3.00
C GLN A 44 -7.03 7.75 2.83
N LYS A 45 -7.77 7.91 3.93
CA LYS A 45 -9.22 8.13 3.88
C LYS A 45 -9.49 9.44 3.14
N GLN A 46 -10.40 9.43 2.18
CA GLN A 46 -10.77 10.61 1.37
C GLN A 46 -11.64 11.61 2.15
N ASP A 47 -12.15 11.20 3.30
CA ASP A 47 -12.93 12.04 4.21
C ASP A 47 -12.02 13.08 4.89
N LYS A 48 -12.16 14.34 4.47
CA LYS A 48 -11.35 15.46 4.96
C LYS A 48 -11.52 15.74 6.45
N ASN A 49 -12.64 15.34 7.05
CA ASN A 49 -12.88 15.52 8.47
C ASN A 49 -12.14 14.47 9.31
N PHE A 50 -11.68 13.40 8.67
CA PHE A 50 -11.03 12.28 9.34
C PHE A 50 -9.92 11.68 8.47
N PRO A 51 -8.79 12.41 8.28
CA PRO A 51 -7.74 12.04 7.34
C PRO A 51 -6.83 10.93 7.90
N ILE A 52 -7.42 9.77 8.18
CA ILE A 52 -6.70 8.59 8.67
C ILE A 52 -5.86 7.96 7.57
N TRP A 53 -4.66 7.56 7.96
CA TRP A 53 -3.76 6.75 7.17
C TRP A 53 -3.89 5.27 7.54
N LYS A 54 -3.85 4.40 6.54
CA LYS A 54 -4.06 2.97 6.69
C LYS A 54 -2.99 2.22 5.94
N VAL A 55 -2.28 1.34 6.65
CA VAL A 55 -1.29 0.41 6.09
C VAL A 55 -1.90 -0.99 6.07
N GLN A 56 -1.98 -1.60 4.88
CA GLN A 56 -2.48 -2.97 4.70
C GLN A 56 -1.40 -3.86 4.09
N TYR A 57 -1.16 -5.02 4.69
CA TYR A 57 -0.24 -6.02 4.16
C TYR A 57 -0.69 -7.42 4.57
N GLY A 58 -0.77 -8.35 3.61
CA GLY A 58 -1.37 -9.67 3.85
C GLY A 58 -2.78 -9.53 4.46
N PHE A 59 -2.99 -10.13 5.63
CA PHE A 59 -4.24 -10.02 6.41
C PHE A 59 -4.20 -8.91 7.48
N SER A 60 -3.09 -8.19 7.61
CA SER A 60 -2.90 -7.16 8.63
C SER A 60 -3.40 -5.80 8.15
N CYS A 61 -3.96 -5.03 9.07
CA CYS A 61 -4.44 -3.68 8.85
C CYS A 61 -4.12 -2.81 10.06
N LEU A 62 -3.35 -1.75 9.84
CA LEU A 62 -2.95 -0.78 10.86
C LEU A 62 -3.40 0.61 10.43
N VAL A 63 -3.78 1.44 11.40
CA VAL A 63 -4.22 2.81 11.18
C VAL A 63 -3.33 3.79 11.95
N PHE A 64 -3.05 4.91 11.31
CA PHE A 64 -2.14 5.94 11.80
C PHE A 64 -2.79 7.32 11.65
N PRO A 65 -2.48 8.27 12.54
CA PRO A 65 -3.02 9.62 12.46
C PRO A 65 -2.33 10.45 11.36
N THR A 66 -1.07 10.15 11.03
CA THR A 66 -0.28 10.90 10.04
C THR A 66 0.36 9.98 8.99
N TYR A 67 0.80 10.58 7.88
CA TYR A 67 1.55 9.87 6.86
C TYR A 67 2.91 9.44 7.39
N GLU A 68 3.55 10.33 8.14
CA GLU A 68 4.88 10.16 8.70
C GLU A 68 4.92 8.95 9.62
N ASP A 69 3.93 8.79 10.52
CA ASP A 69 3.84 7.63 11.41
C ASP A 69 3.64 6.32 10.63
N ALA A 70 2.79 6.36 9.59
CA ALA A 70 2.56 5.20 8.73
C ALA A 70 3.84 4.79 7.99
N MET A 71 4.63 5.75 7.52
CA MET A 71 5.87 5.51 6.80
C MET A 71 7.03 5.12 7.72
N ASP A 72 7.08 5.66 8.94
CA ASP A 72 8.01 5.25 9.98
C ASP A 72 7.82 3.77 10.32
N PHE A 73 6.57 3.33 10.49
CA PHE A 73 6.23 1.91 10.63
C PHE A 73 6.72 1.07 9.44
N CYS A 74 6.65 1.61 8.22
CA CYS A 74 7.04 0.90 7.00
C CYS A 74 8.57 0.82 6.79
N ARG A 75 9.33 1.79 7.30
CA ARG A 75 10.75 2.03 6.97
C ARG A 75 11.63 0.78 7.09
N ASP A 76 11.53 0.09 8.23
CA ASP A 76 12.39 -1.07 8.53
C ASP A 76 11.78 -2.41 8.11
N ARG A 77 10.58 -2.40 7.51
CA ARG A 77 9.78 -3.60 7.24
C ARG A 77 9.61 -3.89 5.76
N PHE A 78 9.55 -2.85 4.94
CA PHE A 78 9.12 -2.92 3.55
C PHE A 78 10.08 -2.14 2.64
N THR A 79 9.98 -2.40 1.34
CA THR A 79 10.75 -1.71 0.30
C THR A 79 9.81 -0.98 -0.66
N ARG A 80 10.32 0.04 -1.34
CA ARG A 80 9.68 0.65 -2.50
C ARG A 80 9.62 -0.34 -3.67
N LEU A 81 8.83 -0.03 -4.70
CA LEU A 81 8.69 -0.87 -5.90
C LEU A 81 9.98 -0.99 -6.71
N ASP A 82 10.92 -0.06 -6.54
CA ASP A 82 12.26 -0.11 -7.15
C ASP A 82 13.27 -0.92 -6.32
N GLY A 83 12.83 -1.54 -5.22
CA GLY A 83 13.65 -2.34 -4.32
C GLY A 83 14.43 -1.54 -3.29
N LYS A 84 14.32 -0.20 -3.26
CA LYS A 84 14.97 0.62 -2.24
C LYS A 84 14.22 0.57 -0.92
N ALA A 85 14.93 0.86 0.17
CA ALA A 85 14.28 1.08 1.47
C ALA A 85 13.27 2.24 1.39
N VAL A 86 12.29 2.20 2.28
CA VAL A 86 11.14 3.11 2.28
C VAL A 86 11.48 4.53 2.74
#